data_AF-A0A521BRA0-F1
#
_entry.id   AF-A0A521BRA0-F1
#
_cell.length_a   1.000
_cell.length_b   1.000
_cell.length_c   1.000
_cell.angle_alpha   90.00
_cell.angle_beta   90.00
_cell.angle_gamma   90.00
#
_symmetry.space_group_name_H-M   'P 1'
#
loop_
_entity.id
_entity.type
_entity.pdbx_description
1 polymer ?
#
loop_
_entity_poly.entity_id
_entity_poly.type
_entity_poly.pdbx_seq_one_letter_code
_entity_poly.pdbx_strand_id
1 'polypeptide(L)'
;MKLYLFLFSVFLQSCLYAQESTASKSDSLAELKKIIFAERIIYNKKRCSEDSIRAVKASEIQNKYFINIAAPYGDKFLPGEELRMILKKHNIIWGGEWMGSDMGGYSGECYYSVMTELTEKKFGKDFIDGLVKESVAMYVKKHPDKIFDNDEHCEWTYKGKYLSYTDDNDQLNKDFFHNFIYPEGYENYNPSFQKYRSSTAITIILDQKGKVLKHQFSHRIYNDHNLKYIPYFEKEINKFIKYTKFEPVKYSGYPVKSETIFFIYYK
;
A
#
# COMPACT_ATOMS: atom_id res chain seq x y z
N MET A 1 -13.43 -19.13 -67.34
CA MET A 1 -12.35 -18.32 -66.73
C MET A 1 -12.73 -16.87 -66.40
N LYS A 2 -13.51 -16.14 -67.22
CA LYS A 2 -13.84 -14.72 -66.96
C LYS A 2 -14.76 -14.46 -65.76
N LEU A 3 -15.65 -15.39 -65.40
CA LEU A 3 -16.58 -15.23 -64.26
C LEU A 3 -15.89 -15.35 -62.88
N TYR A 4 -14.86 -16.20 -62.77
CA TYR A 4 -14.13 -16.43 -61.53
C TYR A 4 -13.19 -15.26 -61.17
N LEU A 5 -12.66 -14.56 -62.17
CA LEU A 5 -11.84 -13.35 -61.95
C LEU A 5 -12.67 -12.18 -61.40
N PHE A 6 -13.95 -12.07 -61.80
CA PHE A 6 -14.83 -10.99 -61.35
C PHE A 6 -15.32 -11.20 -59.90
N LEU A 7 -15.55 -12.46 -59.50
CA LEU A 7 -15.92 -12.79 -58.11
C LEU A 7 -14.74 -12.61 -57.15
N PHE A 8 -13.50 -12.88 -57.60
CA PHE A 8 -12.30 -12.70 -56.79
C PHE A 8 -11.99 -11.21 -56.54
N SER A 9 -12.21 -10.33 -57.52
CA SER A 9 -12.01 -8.89 -57.36
C SER A 9 -13.01 -8.23 -56.42
N VAL A 10 -14.28 -8.68 -56.42
CA VAL A 10 -15.32 -8.17 -55.50
C VAL A 10 -15.08 -8.63 -54.05
N PHE A 11 -14.56 -9.85 -53.86
CA PHE A 11 -14.19 -10.35 -52.53
C PHE A 11 -12.94 -9.65 -51.94
N LEU A 12 -11.95 -9.32 -52.77
CA LEU A 12 -10.76 -8.57 -52.33
C LEU A 12 -11.08 -7.12 -51.94
N GLN A 13 -11.98 -6.45 -52.65
CA GLN A 13 -12.41 -5.09 -52.29
C GLN A 13 -13.21 -5.06 -50.99
N SER A 14 -14.03 -6.06 -50.70
CA SER A 14 -14.79 -6.15 -49.44
C SER A 14 -13.91 -6.48 -48.23
N CYS A 15 -12.84 -7.26 -48.40
CA CYS A 15 -11.86 -7.50 -47.34
C CYS A 15 -11.01 -6.26 -47.01
N LEU A 16 -10.63 -5.44 -48.00
CA LEU A 16 -9.85 -4.23 -47.78
C LEU A 16 -10.66 -3.12 -47.06
N TYR A 17 -11.95 -2.95 -47.41
CA TYR A 17 -12.84 -2.00 -46.71
C TYR A 17 -13.16 -2.43 -45.26
N ALA A 18 -13.18 -3.73 -44.96
CA ALA A 18 -13.41 -4.22 -43.61
C ALA A 18 -12.23 -3.94 -42.66
N GLN A 19 -10.99 -4.00 -43.17
CA GLN A 19 -9.77 -3.72 -42.39
C GLN A 19 -9.62 -2.23 -42.02
N GLU A 20 -9.96 -1.30 -42.91
CA GLU A 20 -9.89 0.16 -42.64
C GLU A 20 -10.89 0.62 -41.56
N SER A 21 -12.03 -0.07 -41.40
CA SER A 21 -13.07 0.31 -40.44
C SER A 21 -12.71 0.08 -38.96
N THR A 22 -11.67 -0.72 -38.69
CA THR A 22 -11.25 -1.06 -37.32
C THR A 22 -10.25 -0.07 -36.72
N ALA A 23 -9.48 0.64 -37.56
CA ALA A 23 -8.48 1.61 -37.12
C ALA A 23 -9.07 2.96 -36.67
N SER A 24 -10.25 3.36 -37.19
CA SER A 24 -10.89 4.65 -36.86
C SER A 24 -11.63 4.68 -35.51
N LYS A 25 -12.09 3.53 -35.01
CA LYS A 25 -12.84 3.44 -33.73
C LYS A 25 -11.95 3.50 -32.48
N SER A 26 -10.70 3.07 -32.57
CA SER A 26 -9.77 3.11 -31.43
C SER A 26 -9.33 4.54 -31.09
N ASP A 27 -9.10 5.35 -32.12
CA ASP A 27 -8.62 6.72 -31.96
C ASP A 27 -9.73 7.66 -31.46
N SER A 28 -10.95 7.51 -31.97
CA SER A 28 -12.12 8.28 -31.51
C SER A 28 -12.49 7.97 -30.04
N LEU A 29 -12.35 6.72 -29.60
CA LEU A 29 -12.58 6.35 -28.19
C LEU A 29 -11.48 6.89 -27.27
N ALA A 30 -10.22 6.86 -27.70
CA ALA A 30 -9.10 7.40 -26.93
C ALA A 30 -9.21 8.92 -26.79
N GLU A 31 -9.63 9.62 -27.84
CA GLU A 31 -9.85 11.06 -27.85
C GLU A 31 -11.06 11.45 -26.99
N LEU A 32 -12.18 10.70 -27.09
CA LEU A 32 -13.33 10.88 -26.21
C LEU A 32 -12.98 10.68 -24.73
N LYS A 33 -12.16 9.67 -24.40
CA LYS A 33 -11.67 9.44 -23.03
C LYS A 33 -10.86 10.63 -22.52
N LYS A 34 -10.02 11.24 -23.35
CA LYS A 34 -9.25 12.45 -22.98
C LYS A 34 -10.16 13.63 -22.70
N ILE A 35 -11.18 13.85 -23.53
CA ILE A 35 -12.16 14.94 -23.35
C ILE A 35 -12.94 14.74 -22.05
N ILE A 36 -13.53 13.55 -21.84
CA ILE A 36 -14.26 13.21 -20.62
C ILE A 36 -13.37 13.40 -19.38
N PHE A 37 -12.10 12.98 -19.46
CA PHE A 37 -11.16 13.14 -18.36
C PHE A 37 -10.86 14.62 -18.06
N ALA A 38 -10.65 15.44 -19.09
CA ALA A 38 -10.41 16.87 -18.94
C ALA A 38 -11.63 17.62 -18.36
N GLU A 39 -12.84 17.32 -18.86
CA GLU A 39 -14.09 17.88 -18.33
C GLU A 39 -14.28 17.49 -16.86
N ARG A 40 -14.00 16.23 -16.53
CA ARG A 40 -14.05 15.73 -15.16
C ARG A 40 -13.08 16.48 -14.27
N ILE A 41 -11.84 16.72 -14.68
CA ILE A 41 -10.87 17.54 -13.92
C ILE A 41 -11.41 18.95 -13.65
N ILE A 42 -11.97 19.62 -14.67
CA ILE A 42 -12.49 20.99 -14.53
C ILE A 42 -13.66 21.03 -13.55
N TYR A 43 -14.65 20.14 -13.74
CA TYR A 43 -15.81 20.00 -12.85
C TYR A 43 -15.38 19.80 -11.39
N ASN A 44 -14.43 18.90 -11.19
CA ASN A 44 -13.86 18.58 -9.91
C ASN A 44 -13.15 19.77 -9.26
N LYS A 45 -12.26 20.44 -9.99
CA LYS A 45 -11.55 21.62 -9.48
C LYS A 45 -12.53 22.70 -9.00
N LYS A 46 -13.62 22.92 -9.75
CA LYS A 46 -14.68 23.85 -9.34
C LYS A 46 -15.36 23.41 -8.04
N ARG A 47 -15.84 22.16 -7.98
CA ARG A 47 -16.49 21.61 -6.77
C ARG A 47 -15.56 21.63 -5.56
N CYS A 48 -14.28 21.30 -5.75
CA CYS A 48 -13.26 21.37 -4.71
C CYS A 48 -13.10 22.78 -4.16
N SER A 49 -13.07 23.80 -5.04
CA SER A 49 -13.01 25.21 -4.63
C SER A 49 -14.23 25.60 -3.76
N GLU A 50 -15.44 25.21 -4.18
CA GLU A 50 -16.68 25.46 -3.44
C GLU A 50 -16.68 24.76 -2.07
N ASP A 51 -16.25 23.49 -2.03
CA ASP A 51 -16.10 22.69 -0.82
C ASP A 51 -15.07 23.28 0.15
N SER A 52 -13.94 23.79 -0.36
CA SER A 52 -12.92 24.47 0.43
C SER A 52 -13.44 25.75 1.06
N ILE A 53 -14.18 26.59 0.30
CA ILE A 53 -14.83 27.79 0.84
C ILE A 53 -15.84 27.41 1.94
N ARG A 54 -16.61 26.34 1.74
CA ARG A 54 -17.53 25.83 2.75
C ARG A 54 -16.80 25.35 3.99
N ALA A 55 -15.66 24.68 3.86
CA ALA A 55 -14.83 24.24 4.98
C ALA A 55 -14.30 25.43 5.78
N VAL A 56 -13.78 26.46 5.11
CA VAL A 56 -13.33 27.70 5.75
C VAL A 56 -14.45 28.33 6.59
N LYS A 57 -15.63 28.56 5.99
CA LYS A 57 -16.78 29.12 6.72
C LYS A 57 -17.23 28.23 7.88
N ALA A 58 -17.22 26.91 7.70
CA ALA A 58 -17.58 25.99 8.78
C ALA A 58 -16.56 26.00 9.93
N SER A 59 -15.27 26.18 9.64
CA SER A 59 -14.17 26.21 10.61
C SER A 59 -14.23 27.39 11.58
N GLU A 60 -14.91 28.48 11.18
CA GLU A 60 -15.18 29.63 12.04
C GLU A 60 -16.15 29.30 13.18
N ILE A 61 -17.02 28.31 12.98
CA ILE A 61 -18.11 27.95 13.91
C ILE A 61 -17.73 26.72 14.74
N GLN A 62 -17.08 25.74 14.12
CA GLN A 62 -16.78 24.45 14.73
C GLN A 62 -15.44 23.92 14.22
N ASN A 63 -14.81 23.02 14.98
CA ASN A 63 -13.63 22.30 14.53
C ASN A 63 -14.03 20.85 14.25
N LYS A 64 -13.64 20.31 13.10
CA LYS A 64 -13.94 18.93 12.70
C LYS A 64 -12.67 18.27 12.22
N TYR A 65 -12.44 17.04 12.67
CA TYR A 65 -11.30 16.25 12.28
C TYR A 65 -11.74 14.97 11.58
N PHE A 66 -11.16 14.71 10.41
CA PHE A 66 -11.42 13.53 9.60
C PHE A 66 -10.12 12.76 9.39
N ILE A 67 -10.18 11.43 9.38
CA ILE A 67 -9.07 10.56 9.00
C ILE A 67 -9.20 10.19 7.53
N ASN A 68 -8.13 10.37 6.76
CA ASN A 68 -8.03 9.84 5.41
C ASN A 68 -7.71 8.35 5.47
N ILE A 69 -8.48 7.52 4.78
CA ILE A 69 -8.20 6.09 4.58
C ILE A 69 -7.88 5.87 3.10
N ALA A 70 -7.05 4.88 2.78
CA ALA A 70 -6.61 4.66 1.40
C ALA A 70 -7.78 4.29 0.47
N ALA A 71 -7.80 4.77 -0.77
CA ALA A 71 -8.76 4.32 -1.77
C ALA A 71 -8.27 3.08 -2.53
N PRO A 72 -9.16 2.27 -3.15
CA PRO A 72 -10.62 2.30 -3.05
C PRO A 72 -11.18 1.37 -1.94
N TYR A 73 -10.32 0.67 -1.21
CA TYR A 73 -10.68 -0.36 -0.22
C TYR A 73 -9.85 -0.25 1.06
N GLY A 74 -9.44 0.95 1.48
CA GLY A 74 -8.70 1.12 2.72
C GLY A 74 -9.52 0.63 3.90
N ASP A 75 -8.86 -0.06 4.83
CA ASP A 75 -9.49 -0.51 6.05
C ASP A 75 -9.98 0.67 6.89
N LYS A 76 -11.08 0.45 7.60
CA LYS A 76 -11.62 1.44 8.54
C LYS A 76 -10.58 1.79 9.59
N PHE A 77 -10.61 3.03 10.04
CA PHE A 77 -9.81 3.49 11.14
C PHE A 77 -10.32 2.86 12.44
N LEU A 78 -9.65 1.79 12.87
CA LEU A 78 -10.10 0.92 13.95
C LEU A 78 -10.48 1.68 15.25
N PRO A 79 -9.69 2.67 15.73
CA PRO A 79 -9.98 3.35 16.98
C PRO A 79 -10.86 4.60 16.78
N GLY A 80 -11.78 4.59 15.81
CA GLY A 80 -12.65 5.73 15.52
C GLY A 80 -13.58 6.11 16.69
N GLU A 81 -14.05 5.14 17.47
CA GLU A 81 -14.86 5.42 18.67
C GLU A 81 -14.01 6.03 19.79
N GLU A 82 -12.83 5.50 20.06
CA GLU A 82 -11.87 6.07 21.01
C GLU A 82 -11.49 7.51 20.62
N LEU A 83 -11.20 7.73 19.33
CA LEU A 83 -10.83 9.06 18.83
C LEU A 83 -11.98 10.05 18.99
N ARG A 84 -13.21 9.65 18.68
CA ARG A 84 -14.41 10.48 18.90
C ARG A 84 -14.53 10.93 20.36
N MET A 85 -14.29 10.02 21.31
CA MET A 85 -14.34 10.37 22.74
C MET A 85 -13.24 11.34 23.14
N ILE A 86 -12.01 11.14 22.63
CA ILE A 86 -10.86 12.00 22.94
C ILE A 86 -11.07 13.40 22.36
N LEU A 87 -11.38 13.50 21.06
CA LEU A 87 -11.61 14.78 20.37
C LEU A 87 -12.70 15.62 21.04
N LYS A 88 -13.78 14.97 21.51
CA LYS A 88 -14.89 15.64 22.21
C LYS A 88 -14.42 16.39 23.47
N LYS A 89 -13.42 15.89 24.20
CA LYS A 89 -12.86 16.56 25.39
C LYS A 89 -12.17 17.89 25.04
N HIS A 90 -11.78 18.06 23.77
CA HIS A 90 -11.08 19.23 23.26
C HIS A 90 -11.96 20.10 22.34
N ASN A 91 -13.29 19.91 22.38
CA ASN A 91 -14.25 20.62 21.51
C ASN A 91 -13.92 20.47 20.00
N ILE A 92 -13.41 19.29 19.62
CA ILE A 92 -13.22 18.89 18.23
C ILE A 92 -14.26 17.82 17.92
N ILE A 93 -15.00 18.02 16.83
CA ILE A 93 -16.02 17.10 16.37
C ILE A 93 -15.35 16.02 15.51
N TRP A 94 -15.64 14.76 15.80
CA TRP A 94 -15.25 13.67 14.90
C TRP A 94 -16.05 13.75 13.60
N GLY A 95 -15.33 13.96 12.50
CA GLY A 95 -15.90 14.08 11.16
C GLY A 95 -16.14 12.73 10.48
N GLY A 96 -15.47 11.67 10.92
CA GLY A 96 -15.50 10.37 10.27
C GLY A 96 -14.27 10.10 9.41
N GLU A 97 -14.37 9.07 8.60
CA GLU A 97 -13.37 8.66 7.63
C GLU A 97 -13.73 9.24 6.26
N TRP A 98 -12.73 9.50 5.43
CA TRP A 98 -12.91 9.86 4.03
C TRP A 98 -11.83 9.22 3.15
N MET A 99 -12.09 9.05 1.86
CA MET A 99 -11.25 8.27 0.95
C MET A 99 -10.75 9.12 -0.20
N GLY A 100 -9.58 9.74 -0.04
CA GLY A 100 -8.95 10.47 -1.13
C GLY A 100 -8.75 9.56 -2.36
N SER A 101 -9.01 10.09 -3.56
CA SER A 101 -8.84 9.35 -4.80
C SER A 101 -7.53 9.71 -5.51
N ASP A 102 -6.74 8.68 -5.81
CA ASP A 102 -5.52 8.81 -6.64
C ASP A 102 -5.83 9.08 -8.13
N MET A 103 -7.07 8.83 -8.56
CA MET A 103 -7.52 9.29 -9.87
C MET A 103 -7.78 10.78 -9.79
N GLY A 104 -6.99 11.59 -10.52
CA GLY A 104 -7.13 13.06 -10.64
C GLY A 104 -8.49 13.58 -11.13
N GLY A 105 -9.49 12.70 -11.24
CA GLY A 105 -10.88 12.97 -11.54
C GLY A 105 -11.86 12.67 -10.38
N TYR A 106 -11.43 12.52 -9.13
CA TYR A 106 -12.33 12.50 -7.97
C TYR A 106 -11.85 13.56 -6.97
N SER A 107 -12.55 14.69 -6.89
CA SER A 107 -12.23 15.78 -5.96
C SER A 107 -13.38 16.09 -5.01
N GLY A 108 -14.27 15.12 -4.80
CA GLY A 108 -15.54 15.33 -4.09
C GLY A 108 -15.42 15.53 -2.57
N GLU A 109 -14.20 15.70 -2.06
CA GLU A 109 -13.84 15.50 -0.66
C GLU A 109 -12.90 16.59 -0.11
N CYS A 110 -12.67 17.66 -0.88
CA CYS A 110 -11.82 18.77 -0.45
C CYS A 110 -12.31 19.42 0.86
N TYR A 111 -13.61 19.32 1.14
CA TYR A 111 -14.17 19.77 2.42
C TYR A 111 -13.51 19.05 3.60
N TYR A 112 -13.34 17.73 3.56
CA TYR A 112 -12.76 16.96 4.66
C TYR A 112 -11.29 17.29 4.86
N SER A 113 -10.52 17.30 3.76
CA SER A 113 -9.10 17.65 3.76
C SER A 113 -8.86 19.05 4.33
N VAL A 114 -9.53 20.07 3.79
CA VAL A 114 -9.37 21.47 4.24
C VAL A 114 -9.87 21.66 5.67
N MET A 115 -10.96 21.03 6.06
CA MET A 115 -11.47 21.12 7.44
C MET A 115 -10.52 20.47 8.45
N THR A 116 -9.93 19.33 8.09
CA THR A 116 -8.87 18.68 8.88
C THR A 116 -7.65 19.59 8.98
N GLU A 117 -7.14 20.13 7.87
CA GLU A 117 -5.98 21.04 7.85
C GLU A 117 -6.21 22.29 8.72
N LEU A 118 -7.38 22.92 8.61
CA LEU A 118 -7.74 24.09 9.43
C LEU A 118 -7.81 23.74 10.92
N THR A 119 -8.32 22.55 11.26
CA THR A 119 -8.36 22.05 12.63
C THR A 119 -6.94 21.80 13.15
N GLU A 120 -6.11 21.09 12.39
CA GLU A 120 -4.69 20.85 12.74
C GLU A 120 -3.92 22.16 12.90
N LYS A 121 -4.13 23.14 12.02
CA LYS A 121 -3.48 24.45 12.11
C LYS A 121 -3.88 25.21 13.38
N LYS A 122 -5.14 25.09 13.81
CA LYS A 122 -5.66 25.78 15.00
C LYS A 122 -5.15 25.18 16.31
N PHE A 123 -5.08 23.85 16.40
CA PHE A 123 -4.69 23.16 17.64
C PHE A 123 -3.21 22.77 17.67
N GLY A 124 -2.55 22.75 16.51
CA GLY A 124 -1.21 22.21 16.31
C GLY A 124 -1.28 20.77 15.80
N LYS A 125 -0.55 20.47 14.73
CA LYS A 125 -0.51 19.13 14.14
C LYS A 125 -0.05 18.07 15.14
N ASP A 126 1.04 18.33 15.85
CA ASP A 126 1.60 17.38 16.84
C ASP A 126 0.61 17.09 17.97
N PHE A 127 -0.21 18.08 18.35
CA PHE A 127 -1.26 17.89 19.34
C PHE A 127 -2.33 16.92 18.82
N ILE A 128 -2.82 17.12 17.59
CA ILE A 128 -3.81 16.23 16.96
C ILE A 128 -3.23 14.82 16.76
N ASP A 129 -2.00 14.71 16.27
CA ASP A 129 -1.30 13.43 16.13
C ASP A 129 -1.18 12.72 17.48
N GLY A 130 -0.97 13.46 18.57
CA GLY A 130 -0.99 12.95 19.93
C GLY A 130 -2.35 12.36 20.33
N LEU A 131 -3.47 13.04 19.99
CA LEU A 131 -4.83 12.54 20.25
C LEU A 131 -5.13 11.26 19.46
N VAL A 132 -4.70 11.20 18.20
CA VAL A 132 -4.81 9.99 17.35
C VAL A 132 -4.00 8.85 17.96
N LYS A 133 -2.77 9.12 18.40
CA LYS A 133 -1.93 8.12 19.05
C LYS A 133 -2.52 7.62 20.37
N GLU A 134 -3.16 8.50 21.15
CA GLU A 134 -3.89 8.13 22.37
C GLU A 134 -5.09 7.23 22.05
N SER A 135 -5.82 7.50 20.96
CA SER A 135 -6.96 6.65 20.57
C SER A 135 -6.53 5.23 20.21
N VAL A 136 -5.41 5.09 19.48
CA VAL A 136 -4.82 3.77 19.19
C VAL A 136 -4.42 3.06 20.49
N ALA A 137 -3.77 3.77 21.42
CA ALA A 137 -3.37 3.20 22.71
C ALA A 137 -4.58 2.67 23.50
N MET A 138 -5.68 3.44 23.54
CA MET A 138 -6.93 3.03 24.19
C MET A 138 -7.55 1.80 23.53
N TYR A 139 -7.56 1.75 22.20
CA TYR A 139 -8.10 0.62 21.44
C TYR A 139 -7.29 -0.65 21.69
N VAL A 140 -5.97 -0.58 21.58
CA VAL A 140 -5.08 -1.72 21.84
C VAL A 140 -5.26 -2.26 23.26
N LYS A 141 -5.48 -1.38 24.25
CA LYS A 141 -5.77 -1.80 25.63
C LYS A 141 -7.10 -2.54 25.76
N LYS A 142 -8.13 -2.14 24.99
CA LYS A 142 -9.44 -2.83 24.95
C LYS A 142 -9.39 -4.15 24.16
N HIS A 143 -8.47 -4.26 23.21
CA HIS A 143 -8.34 -5.40 22.31
C HIS A 143 -6.93 -6.04 22.42
N PRO A 144 -6.57 -6.61 23.59
CA PRO A 144 -5.21 -7.10 23.84
C PRO A 144 -4.76 -8.23 22.91
N ASP A 145 -5.70 -8.97 22.34
CA ASP A 145 -5.44 -10.08 21.43
C ASP A 145 -5.35 -9.67 19.97
N LYS A 146 -5.68 -8.41 19.62
CA LYS A 146 -5.60 -7.90 18.25
C LYS A 146 -4.15 -8.00 17.76
N ILE A 147 -4.00 -8.64 16.61
CA ILE A 147 -2.78 -8.65 15.81
C ILE A 147 -3.09 -7.77 14.60
N PHE A 148 -2.32 -6.70 14.45
CA PHE A 148 -2.42 -5.83 13.30
C PHE A 148 -1.68 -6.45 12.11
N ASP A 149 -2.26 -6.40 10.92
CA ASP A 149 -1.66 -6.98 9.73
C ASP A 149 -1.23 -5.90 8.72
N ASN A 150 -0.75 -6.34 7.55
CA ASN A 150 -0.25 -5.44 6.52
C ASN A 150 -1.34 -4.64 5.81
N ASP A 151 -2.59 -5.12 5.83
CA ASP A 151 -3.70 -4.46 5.12
C ASP A 151 -4.19 -3.22 5.89
N GLU A 152 -3.96 -3.19 7.21
CA GLU A 152 -4.30 -2.09 8.11
C GLU A 152 -3.35 -0.88 8.01
N HIS A 153 -2.60 -0.74 6.90
CA HIS A 153 -1.70 0.39 6.63
C HIS A 153 -0.71 0.70 7.76
N CYS A 154 -0.21 -0.33 8.43
CA CYS A 154 0.78 -0.17 9.46
C CYS A 154 2.17 0.20 8.90
N GLU A 155 2.94 0.93 9.70
CA GLU A 155 4.30 1.32 9.37
C GLU A 155 5.30 0.38 10.05
N TRP A 156 6.16 -0.25 9.24
CA TRP A 156 7.29 -1.02 9.75
C TRP A 156 8.60 -0.57 9.12
N THR A 157 9.59 -0.35 9.98
CA THR A 157 10.93 0.05 9.60
C THR A 157 11.95 -0.90 10.21
N TYR A 158 13.12 -0.96 9.59
CA TYR A 158 14.26 -1.68 10.10
C TYR A 158 15.47 -0.74 10.12
N LYS A 159 16.00 -0.45 11.33
CA LYS A 159 17.05 0.55 11.56
C LYS A 159 16.69 1.93 10.98
N GLY A 160 15.44 2.34 11.17
CA GLY A 160 14.92 3.62 10.67
C GLY A 160 14.73 3.73 9.15
N LYS A 161 14.82 2.62 8.40
CA LYS A 161 14.56 2.59 6.96
C LYS A 161 13.32 1.74 6.66
N TYR A 162 12.48 2.22 5.75
CA TYR A 162 11.41 1.40 5.19
C TYR A 162 12.01 0.25 4.37
N LEU A 163 11.43 -0.94 4.51
CA LEU A 163 11.79 -2.10 3.72
C LEU A 163 11.01 -2.07 2.41
N SER A 164 11.65 -2.49 1.32
CA SER A 164 10.97 -2.68 0.04
C SER A 164 10.73 -4.17 -0.17
N TYR A 165 9.49 -4.54 -0.48
CA TYR A 165 9.10 -5.92 -0.77
C TYR A 165 9.67 -6.47 -2.09
N THR A 166 10.39 -5.65 -2.85
CA THR A 166 10.95 -6.02 -4.16
C THR A 166 12.44 -5.73 -4.26
N ASP A 167 13.06 -5.15 -3.23
CA ASP A 167 14.47 -4.80 -3.23
C ASP A 167 15.29 -5.85 -2.49
N ASP A 168 16.04 -6.65 -3.24
CA ASP A 168 16.96 -7.65 -2.70
C ASP A 168 18.21 -7.04 -2.03
N ASN A 169 18.38 -5.72 -2.13
CA ASN A 169 19.49 -4.96 -1.57
C ASN A 169 19.08 -4.12 -0.36
N ASP A 170 17.93 -4.41 0.25
CA ASP A 170 17.49 -3.76 1.48
C ASP A 170 18.48 -4.00 2.65
N GLN A 171 18.35 -3.21 3.71
CA GLN A 171 19.26 -3.27 4.87
C GLN A 171 19.16 -4.61 5.63
N LEU A 172 18.00 -5.26 5.62
CA LEU A 172 17.78 -6.52 6.30
C LEU A 172 18.49 -7.66 5.58
N ASN A 173 18.37 -7.73 4.24
CA ASN A 173 19.11 -8.66 3.39
C ASN A 173 20.62 -8.47 3.57
N LYS A 174 21.11 -7.23 3.57
CA LYS A 174 22.54 -6.93 3.83
C LYS A 174 23.02 -7.47 5.16
N ASP A 175 22.25 -7.23 6.22
CA ASP A 175 22.61 -7.68 7.57
C ASP A 175 22.56 -9.21 7.69
N PHE A 176 21.58 -9.85 7.07
CA PHE A 176 21.50 -11.31 7.00
C PHE A 176 22.72 -11.90 6.29
N PHE A 177 23.03 -11.40 5.09
CA PHE A 177 24.11 -11.94 4.27
C PHE A 177 25.52 -11.58 4.76
N HIS A 178 25.65 -10.66 5.71
CA HIS A 178 26.95 -10.31 6.28
C HIS A 178 27.67 -11.51 6.92
N ASN A 179 26.91 -12.42 7.53
CA ASN A 179 27.44 -13.63 8.20
C ASN A 179 26.96 -14.93 7.56
N PHE A 180 26.19 -14.86 6.46
CA PHE A 180 25.64 -16.04 5.81
C PHE A 180 26.68 -16.63 4.85
N ILE A 181 26.85 -17.95 4.92
CA ILE A 181 27.73 -18.70 4.03
C ILE A 181 26.85 -19.65 3.23
N TYR A 182 26.99 -19.65 1.91
CA TYR A 182 26.24 -20.60 1.09
C TYR A 182 26.77 -22.03 1.32
N PRO A 183 25.89 -23.04 1.41
CA PRO A 183 26.34 -24.41 1.56
C PRO A 183 27.12 -24.84 0.31
N GLU A 184 28.08 -25.74 0.49
CA GLU A 184 28.86 -26.29 -0.61
C GLU A 184 27.93 -26.95 -1.64
N GLY A 185 28.14 -26.63 -2.92
CA GLY A 185 27.29 -27.10 -4.01
C GLY A 185 25.94 -26.39 -4.12
N TYR A 186 25.74 -25.23 -3.49
CA TYR A 186 24.63 -24.34 -3.82
C TYR A 186 24.83 -23.74 -5.23
N GLU A 187 23.80 -23.84 -6.06
CA GLU A 187 23.80 -23.27 -7.40
C GLU A 187 23.21 -21.85 -7.40
N ASN A 188 24.04 -20.85 -7.67
CA ASN A 188 23.62 -19.45 -7.68
C ASN A 188 22.58 -19.16 -8.78
N TYR A 189 21.78 -18.13 -8.56
CA TYR A 189 20.91 -17.54 -9.55
C TYR A 189 21.68 -17.16 -10.81
N ASN A 190 21.14 -17.58 -11.95
CA ASN A 190 21.64 -17.21 -13.25
C ASN A 190 20.51 -16.59 -14.08
N PRO A 191 20.55 -15.28 -14.36
CA PRO A 191 19.49 -14.60 -15.11
C PRO A 191 19.33 -15.10 -16.54
N SER A 192 20.34 -15.77 -17.11
CA SER A 192 20.27 -16.35 -18.45
C SER A 192 19.34 -17.56 -18.54
N PHE A 193 19.07 -18.24 -17.42
CA PHE A 193 18.26 -19.46 -17.40
C PHE A 193 17.11 -19.41 -16.37
N GLN A 194 17.16 -18.49 -15.41
CA GLN A 194 16.15 -18.36 -14.36
C GLN A 194 15.48 -16.98 -14.44
N LYS A 195 14.14 -17.00 -14.57
CA LYS A 195 13.33 -15.79 -14.63
C LYS A 195 13.30 -15.02 -13.31
N TYR A 196 13.44 -15.72 -12.19
CA TYR A 196 13.29 -15.16 -10.84
C TYR A 196 14.36 -15.72 -9.90
N ARG A 197 14.78 -14.91 -8.93
CA ARG A 197 15.67 -15.35 -7.84
C ARG A 197 14.92 -16.21 -6.85
N SER A 198 15.62 -17.20 -6.29
CA SER A 198 15.07 -17.95 -5.17
C SER A 198 14.97 -17.06 -3.94
N SER A 199 13.89 -17.20 -3.17
CA SER A 199 13.69 -16.41 -1.96
C SER A 199 12.96 -17.19 -0.88
N THR A 200 13.11 -16.73 0.36
CA THR A 200 12.25 -17.12 1.47
C THR A 200 11.49 -15.90 1.94
N ALA A 201 10.18 -16.01 2.06
CA ALA A 201 9.35 -15.05 2.76
C ALA A 201 9.23 -15.49 4.23
N ILE A 202 9.45 -14.56 5.14
CA ILE A 202 9.42 -14.78 6.58
C ILE A 202 8.27 -13.95 7.13
N THR A 203 7.21 -14.61 7.55
CA THR A 203 6.11 -13.98 8.29
C THR A 203 6.45 -14.04 9.78
N ILE A 204 6.47 -12.89 10.47
CA ILE A 204 6.76 -12.79 11.91
C ILE A 204 5.63 -12.08 12.64
N ILE A 205 5.34 -12.53 13.86
CA ILE A 205 4.49 -11.82 14.80
C ILE A 205 5.39 -11.08 15.79
N LEU A 206 5.29 -9.75 15.80
CA LEU A 206 6.00 -8.86 16.70
C LEU A 206 5.08 -8.39 17.83
N ASP A 207 5.63 -8.28 19.05
CA ASP A 207 4.97 -7.54 20.12
C ASP A 207 5.21 -6.02 19.99
N GLN A 208 4.58 -5.25 20.88
CA GLN A 208 4.71 -3.78 20.94
C GLN A 208 6.14 -3.28 21.23
N LYS A 209 7.07 -4.18 21.58
CA LYS A 209 8.48 -3.88 21.84
C LYS A 209 9.38 -4.34 20.69
N GLY A 210 8.83 -4.92 19.63
CA GLY A 210 9.58 -5.48 18.51
C GLY A 210 10.19 -6.86 18.81
N LYS A 211 9.71 -7.57 19.84
CA LYS A 211 10.12 -8.95 20.09
C LYS A 211 9.33 -9.91 19.20
N VAL A 212 10.03 -10.83 18.55
CA VAL A 212 9.41 -11.90 17.77
C VAL A 212 8.77 -12.93 18.70
N LEU A 213 7.45 -13.10 18.57
CA LEU A 213 6.64 -14.07 19.31
C LEU A 213 6.51 -15.39 18.55
N LYS A 214 6.38 -15.32 17.22
CA LYS A 214 6.21 -16.45 16.31
C LYS A 214 6.78 -16.06 14.94
N HIS A 215 7.24 -17.04 14.17
CA HIS A 215 7.57 -16.85 12.76
C HIS A 215 7.21 -18.08 11.93
N GLN A 216 7.08 -17.92 10.63
CA GLN A 216 6.81 -18.95 9.63
C GLN A 216 7.60 -18.67 8.36
N PHE A 217 7.94 -19.73 7.61
CA PHE A 217 8.71 -19.65 6.38
C PHE A 217 7.86 -20.07 5.18
N SER A 218 8.01 -19.35 4.07
CA SER A 218 7.48 -19.71 2.77
C SER A 218 8.59 -19.62 1.73
N HIS A 219 8.97 -20.75 1.15
CA HIS A 219 10.10 -20.82 0.22
C HIS A 219 9.61 -20.77 -1.23
N ARG A 220 10.29 -19.96 -2.05
CA ARG A 220 10.20 -19.98 -3.50
C ARG A 220 11.60 -20.28 -4.04
N ILE A 221 11.90 -21.56 -4.21
CA ILE A 221 13.18 -22.02 -4.76
C ILE A 221 12.96 -22.41 -6.22
N TYR A 222 13.66 -21.74 -7.14
CA TYR A 222 13.50 -21.96 -8.59
C TYR A 222 14.45 -22.99 -9.17
N ASN A 223 15.50 -23.37 -8.42
CA ASN A 223 16.39 -24.46 -8.78
C ASN A 223 16.11 -25.67 -7.89
N ASP A 224 15.58 -26.75 -8.47
CA ASP A 224 15.22 -27.96 -7.72
C ASP A 224 16.43 -28.58 -7.00
N HIS A 225 17.64 -28.44 -7.54
CA HIS A 225 18.87 -28.91 -6.87
C HIS A 225 19.12 -28.22 -5.52
N ASN A 226 18.61 -27.00 -5.35
CA ASN A 226 18.76 -26.22 -4.13
C ASN A 226 17.68 -26.49 -3.08
N LEU A 227 16.60 -27.23 -3.41
CA LEU A 227 15.52 -27.56 -2.45
C LEU A 227 16.04 -28.28 -1.21
N LYS A 228 17.09 -29.10 -1.36
CA LYS A 228 17.75 -29.80 -0.26
C LYS A 228 18.36 -28.88 0.80
N TYR A 229 18.59 -27.60 0.48
CA TYR A 229 19.17 -26.62 1.40
C TYR A 229 18.13 -25.85 2.21
N ILE A 230 16.82 -26.08 2.01
CA ILE A 230 15.76 -25.42 2.80
C ILE A 230 16.02 -25.52 4.32
N PRO A 231 16.31 -26.70 4.91
CA PRO A 231 16.58 -26.79 6.35
C PRO A 231 17.81 -25.97 6.80
N TYR A 232 18.82 -25.82 5.93
CA TYR A 232 19.98 -24.98 6.20
C TYR A 232 19.59 -23.49 6.22
N PHE A 233 18.78 -23.06 5.23
CA PHE A 233 18.30 -21.68 5.17
C PHE A 233 17.43 -21.32 6.38
N GLU A 234 16.48 -22.18 6.76
CA GLU A 234 15.65 -21.96 7.94
C GLU A 234 16.49 -21.86 9.22
N LYS A 235 17.55 -22.66 9.35
CA LYS A 235 18.47 -22.61 10.50
C LYS A 235 19.19 -21.26 10.59
N GLU A 236 19.75 -20.77 9.47
CA GLU A 236 20.45 -19.48 9.46
C GLU A 236 19.48 -18.30 9.62
N ILE A 237 18.28 -18.37 9.04
CA ILE A 237 17.22 -17.37 9.26
C ILE A 237 16.81 -17.34 10.73
N ASN A 238 16.62 -18.49 11.37
CA ASN A 238 16.32 -18.58 12.80
C ASN A 238 17.39 -17.92 13.66
N LYS A 239 18.67 -18.17 13.34
CA LYS A 239 19.80 -17.52 14.01
C LYS A 239 19.75 -16.01 13.83
N PHE A 240 19.49 -15.53 12.62
CA PHE A 240 19.34 -14.10 12.35
C PHE A 240 18.20 -13.49 13.18
N ILE A 241 16.99 -14.07 13.13
CA ILE A 241 15.83 -13.62 13.91
C ILE A 241 16.15 -13.53 15.40
N LYS A 242 16.86 -14.52 15.95
CA LYS A 242 17.22 -14.56 17.39
C LYS A 242 18.10 -13.39 17.83
N TYR A 243 19.01 -12.92 16.97
CA TYR A 243 19.98 -11.87 17.31
C TYR A 243 19.60 -10.49 16.78
N THR A 244 18.64 -10.42 15.87
CA THR A 244 18.14 -9.15 15.33
C THR A 244 17.21 -8.46 16.32
N LYS A 245 17.45 -7.16 16.53
CA LYS A 245 16.54 -6.28 17.27
C LYS A 245 15.59 -5.62 16.28
N PHE A 246 14.36 -6.12 16.19
CA PHE A 246 13.35 -5.52 15.33
C PHE A 246 12.72 -4.30 16.00
N GLU A 247 12.35 -3.31 15.19
CA GLU A 247 11.51 -2.21 15.65
C GLU A 247 10.05 -2.68 15.68
N PRO A 248 9.24 -2.24 16.65
CA PRO A 248 7.82 -2.55 16.65
C PRO A 248 7.13 -1.90 15.45
N VAL A 249 6.15 -2.59 14.90
CA VAL A 249 5.23 -2.03 13.91
C VAL A 249 4.38 -0.96 14.58
N LYS A 250 4.09 0.12 13.85
CA LYS A 250 3.31 1.24 14.34
C LYS A 250 2.02 1.40 13.54
N TYR A 251 0.91 1.55 14.24
CA TYR A 251 -0.37 1.98 13.66
C TYR A 251 -0.62 3.43 14.11
N SER A 252 -0.69 4.36 13.15
CA SER A 252 -0.73 5.81 13.39
C SER A 252 0.30 6.28 14.44
N GLY A 253 1.55 5.82 14.30
CA GLY A 253 2.65 6.19 15.19
C GLY A 253 2.65 5.57 16.59
N TYR A 254 1.68 4.72 16.93
CA TYR A 254 1.65 3.94 18.18
C TYR A 254 2.15 2.51 17.96
N PRO A 255 3.07 1.98 18.81
CA PRO A 255 3.55 0.61 18.65
C PRO A 255 2.46 -0.42 18.98
N VAL A 256 2.24 -1.36 18.07
CA VAL A 256 1.19 -2.39 18.18
C VAL A 256 1.76 -3.80 18.08
N LYS A 257 1.00 -4.79 18.53
CA LYS A 257 1.29 -6.20 18.23
C LYS A 257 0.85 -6.47 16.80
N SER A 258 1.72 -7.03 15.98
CA SER A 258 1.46 -7.12 14.55
C SER A 258 2.03 -8.38 13.91
N GLU A 259 1.46 -8.77 12.78
CA GLU A 259 2.06 -9.66 11.81
C GLU A 259 2.71 -8.80 10.71
N THR A 260 3.93 -9.14 10.33
CA THR A 260 4.63 -8.50 9.21
C THR A 260 5.45 -9.53 8.44
N ILE A 261 5.88 -9.17 7.23
CA ILE A 261 6.60 -10.05 6.32
C ILE A 261 7.86 -9.37 5.81
N PHE A 262 8.96 -10.12 5.73
CA PHE A 262 10.14 -9.71 4.98
C PHE A 262 10.67 -10.86 4.12
N PHE A 263 11.51 -10.53 3.16
CA PHE A 263 12.03 -11.49 2.20
C PHE A 263 13.54 -11.58 2.31
N ILE A 264 14.08 -12.80 2.23
CA ILE A 264 15.49 -13.06 2.00
C ILE A 264 15.65 -13.54 0.57
N TYR A 265 16.41 -12.81 -0.23
CA TYR A 265 16.68 -13.16 -1.63
C TYR A 265 18.04 -13.82 -1.76
N TYR A 266 18.05 -15.07 -2.21
CA TYR A 266 19.28 -15.81 -2.39
C TYR A 266 20.00 -15.40 -3.68
N LYS A 267 21.32 -15.55 -3.66
CA LYS A 267 22.20 -15.34 -4.79
C LYS A 267 21.97 -16.35 -5.89
#